data_AF-A0A2S7CGZ5-F1
#
_entry.id   AF-A0A2S7CGZ5-F1
#
_cell.length_a   1.000
_cell.length_b   1.000
_cell.length_c   1.000
_cell.angle_alpha   90.00
_cell.angle_beta   90.00
_cell.angle_gamma   90.00
#
_symmetry.space_group_name_H-M   'P 1'
#
loop_
_entity.id
_entity.type
_entity.pdbx_description
1 polymer ?
#
loop_
_entity_poly.entity_id
_entity_poly.type
_entity_poly.pdbx_seq_one_letter_code
_entity_poly.pdbx_strand_id
1 'polypeptide(L)'
;MNAPLLPLPISTADASRKIILPALRLLPPRMTSPEALVMILAIMLQESALAHRWQVIDIRRPDRKGPARGLAQFEQGTKASRGGVWGVYLHEASRYWLAQACDALGIPFQPQAIWSALEHSDTLASVLARLLLFTDPKRLPDLGDQQAAWALYKRTWRPGKPKPDTWPDNYRNALGAVQALQ
;
A
#
# COMPACT_ATOMS: atom_id res chain seq x y z
N MET A 1 7.07 18.97 1.76
CA MET A 1 8.30 18.36 2.31
C MET A 1 8.01 16.90 2.61
N ASN A 2 8.76 15.97 2.01
CA ASN A 2 8.62 14.55 2.31
C ASN A 2 9.06 14.30 3.76
N ALA A 3 8.21 13.66 4.56
CA ALA A 3 8.58 13.27 5.92
C ALA A 3 9.78 12.30 5.88
N PRO A 4 10.72 12.39 6.83
CA PRO A 4 11.84 11.46 6.90
C PRO A 4 11.32 10.02 7.06
N LEU A 5 11.98 9.07 6.40
CA LEU A 5 11.64 7.66 6.50
C LEU A 5 11.83 7.15 7.92
N LEU A 6 10.85 6.39 8.41
CA LEU A 6 10.97 5.71 9.69
C LEU A 6 11.97 4.54 9.61
N PRO A 7 12.70 4.23 10.70
CA PRO A 7 13.54 3.04 10.75
C PRO A 7 12.68 1.78 10.60
N LEU A 8 13.24 0.76 9.93
CA LEU A 8 12.60 -0.56 9.74
C LEU A 8 13.06 -1.52 10.86
N PRO A 9 12.21 -2.46 11.32
CA PRO A 9 10.80 -2.57 11.00
C PRO A 9 9.96 -1.47 11.66
N ILE A 10 8.94 -0.97 10.96
CA ILE A 10 8.05 0.08 11.46
C ILE A 10 6.99 -0.54 12.35
N SER A 11 6.73 0.04 13.52
CA SER A 11 5.62 -0.39 14.38
C SER A 11 4.27 -0.16 13.68
N THR A 12 3.27 -1.01 13.94
CA THR A 12 1.93 -0.83 13.37
C THR A 12 1.28 0.49 13.81
N ALA A 13 1.57 0.94 15.04
CA ALA A 13 1.14 2.22 15.57
C ALA A 13 1.74 3.40 14.77
N ASP A 14 3.06 3.38 14.52
CA ASP A 14 3.72 4.43 13.74
C ASP A 14 3.30 4.39 12.27
N ALA A 15 3.19 3.21 11.66
CA ALA A 15 2.69 3.08 10.29
C ALA A 15 1.29 3.69 10.14
N SER A 16 0.40 3.42 11.10
CA SER A 16 -0.95 3.99 11.10
C SER A 16 -0.94 5.52 11.27
N ARG A 17 -0.23 6.03 12.29
CA ARG A 17 -0.26 7.45 12.69
C ARG A 17 0.55 8.36 11.78
N LYS A 18 1.75 7.93 11.40
CA LYS A 18 2.78 8.78 10.77
C LYS A 18 2.88 8.55 9.26
N ILE A 19 2.33 7.45 8.73
CA ILE A 19 2.42 7.11 7.30
C ILE A 19 1.03 7.09 6.66
N ILE A 20 0.15 6.19 7.10
CA ILE A 20 -1.13 5.93 6.43
C ILE A 20 -2.09 7.11 6.62
N LEU A 21 -2.28 7.63 7.84
CA LEU A 21 -3.16 8.78 8.08
C LEU A 21 -2.74 10.02 7.27
N PRO A 22 -1.46 10.45 7.27
CA PRO A 22 -1.00 11.53 6.39
C PRO A 22 -1.22 11.24 4.90
N ALA A 23 -0.99 10.02 4.44
CA ALA A 23 -1.23 9.65 3.04
C ALA A 23 -2.71 9.80 2.65
N LEU A 24 -3.64 9.39 3.51
CA LEU A 24 -5.07 9.51 3.24
C LEU A 24 -5.55 10.97 3.20
N ARG A 25 -4.86 11.90 3.87
CA ARG A 25 -5.15 13.35 3.76
C ARG A 25 -4.80 13.94 2.38
N LEU A 26 -3.99 13.24 1.57
CA LEU A 26 -3.71 13.62 0.18
C LEU A 26 -4.82 13.17 -0.79
N LEU A 27 -5.82 12.44 -0.29
CA LEU A 27 -6.94 11.91 -1.05
C LEU A 27 -8.25 12.53 -0.57
N PRO A 28 -9.34 12.46 -1.37
CA PRO A 28 -10.64 12.97 -0.96
C PRO A 28 -11.12 12.34 0.35
N PRO A 29 -11.81 13.10 1.24
CA PRO A 29 -12.29 12.60 2.52
C PRO A 29 -13.10 11.31 2.41
N ARG A 30 -13.88 11.13 1.33
CA ARG A 30 -14.65 9.90 1.06
C ARG A 30 -13.81 8.62 0.88
N MET A 31 -12.50 8.75 0.66
CA MET A 31 -11.57 7.61 0.59
C MET A 31 -10.99 7.26 1.95
N THR A 32 -11.24 8.06 2.98
CA THR A 32 -10.70 7.84 4.33
C THR A 32 -11.76 7.19 5.21
N SER A 33 -11.46 6.02 5.74
CA SER A 33 -12.28 5.32 6.72
C SER A 33 -11.42 4.36 7.55
N PRO A 34 -11.85 3.93 8.75
CA PRO A 34 -11.14 2.91 9.52
C PRO A 34 -10.84 1.63 8.72
N GLU A 35 -11.79 1.18 7.89
CA GLU A 35 -11.64 0.01 7.01
C GLU A 35 -10.50 0.23 6.01
N ALA A 36 -10.37 1.45 5.46
CA ALA A 36 -9.30 1.78 4.54
C ALA A 36 -7.93 1.73 5.23
N LEU A 37 -7.82 2.24 6.47
CA LEU A 37 -6.58 2.16 7.26
C LEU A 37 -6.21 0.70 7.53
N VAL A 38 -7.17 -0.11 8.00
CA VAL A 38 -6.94 -1.53 8.32
C VAL A 38 -6.49 -2.28 7.08
N MET A 39 -7.16 -2.10 5.94
CA MET A 39 -6.78 -2.76 4.69
C MET A 39 -5.37 -2.39 4.23
N ILE A 40 -5.00 -1.10 4.23
CA ILE A 40 -3.67 -0.66 3.82
C ILE A 40 -2.61 -1.27 4.73
N LEU A 41 -2.80 -1.20 6.05
CA LEU A 41 -1.83 -1.70 7.02
C LEU A 41 -1.69 -3.22 6.97
N ALA A 42 -2.81 -3.96 6.88
CA ALA A 42 -2.80 -5.42 6.77
C ALA A 42 -2.06 -5.88 5.51
N ILE A 43 -2.26 -5.19 4.38
CA ILE A 43 -1.53 -5.46 3.14
C ILE A 43 -0.04 -5.15 3.28
N MET A 44 0.33 -4.01 3.87
CA MET A 44 1.74 -3.69 4.09
C MET A 44 2.46 -4.70 4.99
N LEU A 45 1.77 -5.20 6.02
CA LEU A 45 2.25 -6.30 6.86
C LEU A 45 2.39 -7.60 6.04
N GLN A 46 1.39 -7.92 5.23
CA GLN A 46 1.38 -9.13 4.40
C GLN A 46 2.50 -9.15 3.35
N GLU A 47 2.82 -7.98 2.80
CA GLU A 47 3.75 -7.82 1.69
C GLU A 47 5.20 -7.64 2.16
N SER A 48 5.43 -6.85 3.21
CA SER A 48 6.79 -6.48 3.64
C SER A 48 7.08 -6.71 5.11
N ALA A 49 6.10 -7.15 5.90
CA ALA A 49 6.16 -7.17 7.36
C ALA A 49 6.51 -5.80 7.98
N LEU A 50 6.31 -4.70 7.23
CA LEU A 50 6.82 -3.36 7.53
C LEU A 50 8.35 -3.32 7.75
N ALA A 51 9.07 -4.30 7.21
CA ALA A 51 10.50 -4.50 7.40
C ALA A 51 11.32 -4.21 6.13
N HIS A 52 10.66 -4.05 4.98
CA HIS A 52 11.35 -3.87 3.69
C HIS A 52 10.62 -2.87 2.77
N ARG A 53 11.39 -2.00 2.11
CA ARG A 53 10.90 -1.05 1.08
C ARG A 53 11.15 -1.54 -0.35
N TRP A 54 11.67 -2.74 -0.49
CA TRP A 54 11.82 -3.44 -1.77
C TRP A 54 11.60 -4.93 -1.55
N GLN A 55 11.39 -5.66 -2.63
CA GLN A 55 11.22 -7.10 -2.56
C GLN A 55 12.56 -7.78 -2.30
N VAL A 56 12.64 -8.53 -1.21
CA VAL A 56 13.78 -9.42 -0.93
C VAL A 56 13.56 -10.72 -1.69
N ILE A 57 14.38 -10.97 -2.72
CA ILE A 57 14.29 -12.19 -3.56
C ILE A 57 15.24 -13.30 -3.11
N ASP A 58 16.29 -12.95 -2.36
CA ASP A 58 17.31 -13.86 -1.84
C ASP A 58 17.67 -13.40 -0.43
N ILE A 59 17.26 -14.16 0.59
CA ILE A 59 17.48 -13.80 1.99
C ILE A 59 18.98 -13.73 2.35
N ARG A 60 19.84 -14.43 1.60
CA ARG A 60 21.29 -14.40 1.78
C ARG A 60 21.93 -13.17 1.14
N ARG A 61 21.20 -12.47 0.27
CA ARG A 61 21.63 -11.25 -0.43
C ARG A 61 20.50 -10.22 -0.45
N PRO A 62 20.12 -9.67 0.71
CA PRO A 62 18.97 -8.78 0.83
C PRO A 62 19.09 -7.48 0.01
N ASP A 63 20.32 -7.11 -0.38
CA ASP A 63 20.61 -5.95 -1.23
C ASP A 63 20.22 -6.17 -2.70
N ARG A 64 20.06 -7.43 -3.13
CA ARG A 64 19.51 -7.73 -4.46
C ARG A 64 17.99 -7.53 -4.42
N LYS A 65 17.56 -6.38 -4.93
CA LYS A 65 16.15 -5.97 -4.95
C LYS A 65 15.40 -6.67 -6.10
N GLY A 66 14.26 -7.27 -5.79
CA GLY A 66 13.28 -7.74 -6.79
C GLY A 66 12.57 -6.58 -7.50
N PRO A 67 11.52 -6.84 -8.30
CA PRO A 67 10.78 -5.81 -9.03
C PRO A 67 9.86 -4.94 -8.17
N ALA A 68 9.40 -5.42 -7.00
CA ALA A 68 8.47 -4.66 -6.17
C ALA A 68 9.16 -3.63 -5.25
N ARG A 69 8.45 -2.51 -4.99
CA ARG A 69 8.90 -1.36 -4.18
C ARG A 69 7.84 -0.89 -3.19
N GLY A 70 8.31 -0.22 -2.14
CA GLY A 70 7.51 0.30 -1.03
C GLY A 70 6.99 -0.79 -0.08
N LEU A 71 6.42 -0.37 1.04
CA LEU A 71 5.88 -1.26 2.07
C LEU A 71 4.75 -2.18 1.57
N ALA A 72 4.05 -1.76 0.52
CA ALA A 72 2.98 -2.53 -0.12
C ALA A 72 3.44 -3.30 -1.38
N GLN A 73 4.76 -3.32 -1.64
CA GLN A 73 5.42 -4.14 -2.67
C GLN A 73 4.79 -4.03 -4.07
N PHE A 74 4.61 -2.80 -4.56
CA PHE A 74 4.15 -2.57 -5.92
C PHE A 74 5.27 -2.82 -6.93
N GLU A 75 5.04 -3.68 -7.91
CA GLU A 75 5.82 -3.69 -9.14
C GLU A 75 5.48 -2.47 -10.01
N GLN A 76 6.38 -2.10 -10.91
CA GLN A 76 6.08 -1.09 -11.92
C GLN A 76 4.94 -1.56 -12.83
N GLY A 77 5.00 -2.82 -13.27
CA GLY A 77 4.12 -3.37 -14.30
C GLY A 77 4.42 -2.82 -15.70
N THR A 78 3.50 -3.01 -16.64
CA THR A 78 3.56 -2.42 -17.98
C THR A 78 2.21 -1.84 -18.38
N LYS A 79 2.20 -0.99 -19.41
CA LYS A 79 0.96 -0.48 -20.02
C LYS A 79 0.02 -1.62 -20.45
N ALA A 80 0.57 -2.72 -20.93
CA ALA A 80 -0.18 -3.89 -21.39
C ALA A 80 -0.73 -4.73 -20.23
N SER A 81 0.08 -4.99 -19.19
CA SER A 81 -0.36 -5.80 -18.05
C SER A 81 -1.37 -5.08 -17.16
N ARG A 82 -1.30 -3.72 -17.12
CA ARG A 82 -2.11 -2.88 -16.23
C ARG A 82 -2.04 -3.33 -14.76
N GLY A 83 -0.92 -3.95 -14.38
CA GLY A 83 -0.60 -4.34 -13.01
C GLY A 83 0.25 -3.30 -12.29
N GLY A 84 0.35 -3.41 -10.97
CA GLY A 84 1.23 -2.56 -10.16
C GLY A 84 0.95 -1.06 -10.36
N VAL A 85 2.01 -0.26 -10.50
CA VAL A 85 1.90 1.20 -10.73
C VAL A 85 1.08 1.51 -11.98
N TRP A 86 1.27 0.77 -13.08
CA TRP A 86 0.52 0.99 -14.32
C TRP A 86 -0.99 0.79 -14.15
N GLY A 87 -1.41 -0.14 -13.29
CA GLY A 87 -2.82 -0.36 -12.96
C GLY A 87 -3.47 0.88 -12.35
N VAL A 88 -2.84 1.45 -11.32
CA VAL A 88 -3.32 2.68 -10.66
C VAL A 88 -3.20 3.90 -11.57
N TYR A 89 -2.13 3.99 -12.36
CA TYR A 89 -1.84 5.11 -13.26
C TYR A 89 -2.83 5.22 -14.44
N LEU A 90 -3.36 4.10 -14.93
CA LEU A 90 -4.28 4.08 -16.09
C LEU A 90 -5.75 3.94 -15.72
N HIS A 91 -6.08 3.57 -14.48
CA HIS A 91 -7.47 3.35 -14.10
C HIS A 91 -8.21 4.68 -13.89
N GLU A 92 -9.43 4.79 -14.44
CA GLU A 92 -10.22 6.03 -14.44
C GLU A 92 -10.51 6.54 -13.03
N ALA A 93 -10.83 5.63 -12.11
CA ALA A 93 -11.16 5.98 -10.72
C ALA A 93 -9.96 6.49 -9.89
N SER A 94 -8.72 6.25 -10.33
CA SER A 94 -7.51 6.55 -9.54
C SER A 94 -6.55 7.55 -10.20
N ARG A 95 -6.49 7.61 -11.54
CA ARG A 95 -5.49 8.39 -12.29
C ARG A 95 -5.43 9.85 -11.85
N TYR A 96 -6.57 10.51 -11.75
CA TYR A 96 -6.65 11.91 -11.35
C TYR A 96 -6.08 12.13 -9.94
N TRP A 97 -6.49 11.30 -8.97
CA TRP A 97 -6.04 11.40 -7.59
C TRP A 97 -4.56 11.04 -7.42
N LEU A 98 -4.05 10.10 -8.21
CA LEU A 98 -2.63 9.79 -8.23
C LEU A 98 -1.82 11.00 -8.73
N ALA A 99 -2.29 11.70 -9.77
CA ALA A 99 -1.64 12.90 -10.27
C ALA A 99 -1.58 14.01 -9.21
N GLN A 100 -2.69 14.24 -8.49
CA GLN A 100 -2.74 15.22 -7.39
C GLN A 100 -1.78 14.85 -6.25
N ALA A 101 -1.72 13.58 -5.86
CA ALA A 101 -0.80 13.13 -4.83
C ALA A 101 0.67 13.22 -5.27
N CYS A 102 0.98 12.91 -6.54
CA CYS A 102 2.31 13.09 -7.10
C CYS A 102 2.76 14.55 -7.07
N ASP A 103 1.89 15.48 -7.47
CA ASP A 103 2.16 16.92 -7.41
C ASP A 103 2.44 17.39 -5.97
N ALA A 104 1.58 17.02 -5.02
CA ALA A 104 1.75 17.35 -3.60
C ALA A 104 3.06 16.79 -2.98
N LEU A 105 3.55 15.67 -3.52
CA LEU A 105 4.78 15.00 -3.07
C LEU A 105 6.02 15.40 -3.89
N GLY A 106 5.88 16.25 -4.91
CA GLY A 106 6.98 16.64 -5.80
C GLY A 106 7.52 15.49 -6.66
N ILE A 107 6.67 14.51 -6.99
CA ILE A 107 7.04 13.33 -7.79
C ILE A 107 6.53 13.53 -9.23
N PRO A 108 7.38 13.37 -10.27
CA PRO A 108 6.91 13.41 -11.64
C PRO A 108 5.82 12.36 -11.89
N PHE A 109 4.71 12.76 -12.51
CA PHE A 109 3.60 11.87 -12.84
C PHE A 109 3.94 10.96 -14.05
N GLN A 110 4.89 10.05 -13.85
CA GLN A 110 5.36 9.07 -14.82
C GLN A 110 5.50 7.71 -14.13
N PRO A 111 5.09 6.57 -14.74
CA PRO A 111 5.10 5.28 -14.07
C PRO A 111 6.45 4.86 -13.50
N GLN A 112 7.55 5.14 -14.22
CA GLN A 112 8.91 4.86 -13.74
C GLN A 112 9.27 5.70 -12.52
N ALA A 113 8.99 7.01 -12.56
CA ALA A 113 9.30 7.93 -11.46
C ALA A 113 8.49 7.58 -10.19
N ILE A 114 7.20 7.26 -10.36
CA ILE A 114 6.34 6.80 -9.27
C ILE A 114 6.89 5.51 -8.67
N TRP A 115 7.21 4.51 -9.50
CA TRP A 115 7.75 3.23 -9.02
C TRP A 115 9.07 3.40 -8.26
N SER A 116 10.01 4.19 -8.81
CA SER A 116 11.29 4.47 -8.14
C SER A 116 11.12 5.22 -6.83
N ALA A 117 10.16 6.14 -6.73
CA ALA A 117 9.88 6.91 -5.53
C ALA A 117 9.28 6.08 -4.39
N LEU A 118 8.64 4.93 -4.67
CA LEU A 118 8.03 4.07 -3.64
C LEU A 118 9.04 3.54 -2.62
N GLU A 119 10.30 3.38 -2.99
CA GLU A 119 11.35 2.97 -2.06
C GLU A 119 11.69 4.04 -1.02
N HIS A 120 11.35 5.30 -1.32
CA HIS A 120 11.77 6.48 -0.57
C HIS A 120 10.60 7.31 -0.05
N SER A 121 9.36 6.85 -0.25
CA SER A 121 8.15 7.53 0.22
C SER A 121 7.10 6.52 0.65
N ASP A 122 7.09 6.22 1.96
CA ASP A 122 6.05 5.36 2.54
C ASP A 122 4.65 5.99 2.40
N THR A 123 4.58 7.34 2.40
CA THR A 123 3.35 8.08 2.11
C THR A 123 2.83 7.80 0.70
N LEU A 124 3.69 7.84 -0.33
CA LEU A 124 3.30 7.47 -1.69
C LEU A 124 2.84 6.02 -1.76
N ALA A 125 3.54 5.10 -1.08
CA ALA A 125 3.16 3.69 -1.03
C ALA A 125 1.76 3.49 -0.44
N SER A 126 1.41 4.23 0.63
CA SER A 126 0.05 4.21 1.20
C SER A 126 -0.99 4.84 0.27
N VAL A 127 -0.67 5.93 -0.42
CA VAL A 127 -1.57 6.51 -1.45
C VAL A 127 -1.84 5.49 -2.55
N LEU A 128 -0.79 4.87 -3.10
CA LEU A 128 -0.93 3.87 -4.16
C LEU A 128 -1.77 2.68 -3.70
N ALA A 129 -1.53 2.20 -2.48
CA ALA A 129 -2.30 1.12 -1.90
C ALA A 129 -3.78 1.49 -1.76
N ARG A 130 -4.07 2.70 -1.27
CA ARG A 130 -5.46 3.17 -1.14
C ARG A 130 -6.15 3.27 -2.49
N LEU A 131 -5.47 3.85 -3.48
CA LEU A 131 -6.03 4.02 -4.82
C LEU A 131 -6.25 2.68 -5.52
N LEU A 132 -5.35 1.71 -5.38
CA LEU A 132 -5.56 0.37 -5.89
C LEU A 132 -6.82 -0.28 -5.27
N LEU A 133 -6.98 -0.19 -3.95
CA LEU A 133 -8.22 -0.64 -3.29
C LEU A 133 -9.46 0.11 -3.81
N PHE A 134 -9.34 1.41 -4.13
CA PHE A 134 -10.44 2.22 -4.67
C PHE A 134 -10.83 1.87 -6.11
N THR A 135 -9.96 1.19 -6.86
CA THR A 135 -10.32 0.69 -8.20
C THR A 135 -11.30 -0.47 -8.15
N ASP A 136 -11.42 -1.14 -7.00
CA ASP A 136 -12.44 -2.17 -6.80
C ASP A 136 -13.82 -1.53 -6.61
N PRO A 137 -14.84 -1.92 -7.38
CA PRO A 137 -16.17 -1.29 -7.29
C PRO A 137 -16.97 -1.74 -6.06
N LYS A 138 -16.52 -2.75 -5.32
CA LYS A 138 -17.20 -3.20 -4.11
C LYS A 138 -16.84 -2.30 -2.93
N ARG A 139 -17.73 -2.27 -1.93
CA ARG A 139 -17.44 -1.62 -0.65
C ARG A 139 -16.23 -2.27 0.02
N LEU A 140 -15.52 -1.47 0.84
CA LEU A 140 -14.50 -2.04 1.72
C LEU A 140 -15.16 -3.04 2.69
N PRO A 141 -14.46 -4.12 3.04
CA PRO A 141 -14.91 -5.08 4.06
C PRO A 141 -15.17 -4.39 5.39
N ASP A 142 -16.20 -4.86 6.10
CA ASP A 142 -16.48 -4.42 7.46
C ASP A 142 -15.30 -4.78 8.39
N LEU A 143 -15.10 -3.97 9.43
CA LEU A 143 -14.09 -4.24 10.44
C LEU A 143 -14.35 -5.60 11.11
N GLY A 144 -13.33 -6.45 11.15
CA GLY A 144 -13.42 -7.81 11.71
C GLY A 144 -13.69 -8.90 10.67
N ASP A 145 -14.17 -8.56 9.46
CA ASP A 145 -14.36 -9.54 8.37
C ASP A 145 -13.04 -9.82 7.65
N GLN A 146 -12.22 -10.68 8.27
CA GLN A 146 -10.91 -11.06 7.75
C GLN A 146 -11.00 -11.80 6.40
N GLN A 147 -12.10 -12.51 6.16
CA GLN A 147 -12.29 -13.31 4.95
C GLN A 147 -12.60 -12.42 3.75
N ALA A 148 -13.50 -11.45 3.91
CA ALA A 148 -13.77 -10.45 2.88
C ALA A 148 -12.53 -9.56 2.61
N ALA A 149 -11.78 -9.22 3.67
CA ALA A 149 -10.50 -8.51 3.56
C ALA A 149 -9.46 -9.29 2.75
N TRP A 150 -9.30 -10.59 3.02
CA TRP A 150 -8.45 -11.48 2.23
C TRP A 150 -8.90 -11.55 0.76
N ALA A 151 -10.21 -11.66 0.53
CA ALA A 151 -10.78 -11.72 -0.81
C ALA A 151 -10.55 -10.42 -1.60
N LEU A 152 -10.64 -9.26 -0.96
CA LEU A 152 -10.31 -7.97 -1.56
C LEU A 152 -8.82 -7.87 -1.89
N TYR A 153 -7.93 -8.21 -0.95
CA TYR A 153 -6.49 -8.24 -1.18
C TYR A 153 -6.12 -9.12 -2.38
N LYS A 154 -6.60 -10.36 -2.44
CA LYS A 154 -6.32 -11.26 -3.57
C LYS A 154 -6.78 -10.71 -4.92
N ARG A 155 -7.93 -10.05 -4.96
CA ARG A 155 -8.52 -9.52 -6.20
C ARG A 155 -7.76 -8.30 -6.74
N THR A 156 -7.26 -7.47 -5.83
CA THR A 156 -6.59 -6.20 -6.13
C THR A 156 -5.08 -6.39 -6.34
N TRP A 157 -4.38 -7.14 -5.48
CA TRP A 157 -2.94 -7.40 -5.61
C TRP A 157 -2.60 -8.55 -6.54
N ARG A 158 -3.48 -9.56 -6.66
CA ARG A 158 -3.28 -10.76 -7.50
C ARG A 158 -1.90 -11.41 -7.29
N PRO A 159 -1.49 -11.69 -6.04
CA PRO A 159 -0.16 -12.21 -5.76
C PRO A 159 0.04 -13.59 -6.41
N GLY A 160 1.21 -13.83 -6.99
CA GLY A 160 1.51 -15.12 -7.63
C GLY A 160 1.62 -16.29 -6.65
N LYS A 161 2.03 -16.03 -5.40
CA LYS A 161 2.10 -17.00 -4.31
C LYS A 161 1.52 -16.38 -3.02
N PRO A 162 0.19 -16.35 -2.87
CA PRO A 162 -0.43 -15.81 -1.65
C PRO A 162 -0.01 -16.64 -0.43
N LYS A 163 0.13 -15.99 0.72
CA LYS A 163 0.44 -16.61 2.01
C LYS A 163 -0.76 -16.50 2.96
N PRO A 164 -1.81 -17.33 2.79
CA PRO A 164 -3.04 -17.22 3.57
C PRO A 164 -2.81 -17.39 5.07
N ASP A 165 -1.87 -18.24 5.47
CA ASP A 165 -1.64 -18.58 6.88
C ASP A 165 -1.15 -17.39 7.71
N THR A 166 -0.47 -16.42 7.09
CA THR A 166 -0.01 -15.20 7.78
C THR A 166 -1.08 -14.11 7.85
N TRP A 167 -2.13 -14.21 7.04
CA TRP A 167 -3.13 -13.15 6.92
C TRP A 167 -3.91 -12.88 8.22
N PRO A 168 -4.40 -13.89 8.97
CA PRO A 168 -5.18 -13.64 10.18
C PRO A 168 -4.44 -12.80 11.22
N ASP A 169 -3.16 -13.10 11.43
CA ASP A 169 -2.32 -12.36 12.38
C ASP A 169 -2.03 -10.95 11.90
N ASN A 170 -1.71 -10.77 10.61
CA ASN A 170 -1.49 -9.46 10.01
C ASN A 170 -2.74 -8.58 10.08
N TYR A 171 -3.91 -9.13 9.78
CA TYR A 171 -5.17 -8.40 9.86
C TYR A 171 -5.50 -8.03 11.32
N ARG A 172 -5.36 -8.96 12.27
CA ARG A 172 -5.61 -8.69 13.70
C ARG A 172 -4.70 -7.58 14.23
N ASN A 173 -3.41 -7.62 13.87
CA ASN A 173 -2.45 -6.58 14.26
C ASN A 173 -2.80 -5.21 13.65
N ALA A 174 -3.25 -5.19 12.39
CA ALA A 174 -3.70 -3.97 11.73
C ALA A 174 -4.96 -3.39 12.40
N LEU A 175 -5.96 -4.23 12.65
CA LEU A 175 -7.21 -3.83 13.31
C LEU A 175 -6.95 -3.25 14.71
N GLY A 176 -6.16 -3.93 15.53
CA GLY A 176 -5.82 -3.46 16.87
C GLY A 176 -5.08 -2.12 16.87
N ALA A 177 -4.16 -1.92 15.91
CA ALA A 177 -3.44 -0.65 15.77
C ALA A 177 -4.36 0.51 15.37
N VAL A 178 -5.33 0.27 14.49
CA VAL A 178 -6.29 1.29 14.04
C VAL A 178 -7.32 1.60 15.13
N GLN A 179 -7.79 0.61 15.88
CA GLN A 179 -8.68 0.82 17.02
C GLN A 179 -8.02 1.67 18.11
N ALA A 180 -6.71 1.49 18.34
CA ALA A 180 -5.94 2.31 19.28
C ALA A 180 -5.68 3.76 18.82
N LEU A 181 -6.17 4.18 17.64
CA LEU A 181 -6.12 5.59 17.19
C LEU A 181 -7.29 6.43 17.71
N GLN A 182 -8.37 5.77 18.10
CA GLN A 182 -9.61 6.38 18.62
C GLN A 182 -9.44 6.74 20.10
#